data_AF-A0A820A862-F1
#
_entry.id   AF-A0A820A862-F1
#
_cell.length_a   1.000
_cell.length_b   1.000
_cell.length_c   1.000
_cell.angle_alpha   90.00
_cell.angle_beta   90.00
_cell.angle_gamma   90.00
#
_symmetry.space_group_name_H-M   'P 1'
#
loop_
_entity.id
_entity.type
_entity.pdbx_description
1 polymer ?
#
loop_
_entity_poly.entity_id
_entity_poly.type
_entity_poly.pdbx_seq_one_letter_code
_entity_poly.pdbx_strand_id
1 'polypeptide(L)'
;MVGYNSRNLDGIQPSYICNSCLLIFRDPVQLIDCGHRMCQSCANEQSGNLITCAECDEKTIREKLLIDRGFRNDMQTLPIVCSLCSWTGILNIYQNHLDQNHQNPTCDSCGQKFNSVNDLDRHIQYDCEKTTVDCPLKQIGCQEMVLRLHLAEHYISDQDQRVLVNFVRQMDSILSTNMNNNSLINSNQRTHFDVNELEKISKTTNILLDNTKTLADELERLSIERNRIHNTLQSFIQESSILKKSIEEQNSSIDGIKFNEQISEQDLLSVEQKLNNMNLDPYDGTYLWKITNVQEKIG
;
A
#
# COMPACT_ATOMS: atom_id res chain seq x y z
N MET A 1 5.39 -15.11 -5.60
CA MET A 1 5.34 -15.90 -4.35
C MET A 1 6.60 -15.57 -3.59
N VAL A 2 6.54 -15.06 -2.37
CA VAL A 2 7.76 -14.82 -1.55
C VAL A 2 8.31 -16.14 -0.97
N GLY A 3 9.30 -16.10 -0.09
CA GLY A 3 9.76 -17.29 0.65
C GLY A 3 8.64 -18.00 1.45
N TYR A 4 8.93 -19.16 2.04
CA TYR A 4 7.97 -19.85 2.89
C TYR A 4 7.85 -19.17 4.24
N ASN A 5 6.65 -18.67 4.55
CA ASN A 5 6.30 -18.15 5.86
C ASN A 5 6.03 -19.29 6.84
N SER A 6 6.52 -19.18 8.08
CA SER A 6 6.36 -20.19 9.13
C SER A 6 6.30 -19.53 10.50
N ARG A 7 5.52 -20.09 11.44
CA ARG A 7 5.44 -19.52 12.79
C ARG A 7 6.72 -19.74 13.61
N ASN A 8 7.51 -20.77 13.29
CA ASN A 8 8.76 -21.10 13.98
C ASN A 8 10.02 -20.51 13.30
N LEU A 9 9.90 -19.40 12.57
CA LEU A 9 11.03 -18.78 11.85
C LEU A 9 12.26 -18.54 12.76
N ASP A 10 12.05 -18.07 13.99
CA ASP A 10 13.14 -17.83 14.95
C ASP A 10 13.93 -19.10 15.34
N GLY A 11 13.34 -20.29 15.14
CA GLY A 11 13.97 -21.58 15.40
C GLY A 11 14.67 -22.19 14.18
N ILE A 12 14.58 -21.55 13.01
CA ILE A 12 15.22 -22.01 11.78
C ILE A 12 16.63 -21.42 11.69
N GLN A 13 17.61 -22.26 11.30
CA GLN A 13 18.98 -21.80 11.12
C GLN A 13 19.04 -20.67 10.07
N PRO A 14 19.75 -19.58 10.33
CA PRO A 14 19.83 -18.43 9.40
C PRO A 14 20.28 -18.80 7.98
N SER A 15 21.07 -19.87 7.82
CA SER A 15 21.50 -20.39 6.52
C SER A 15 20.35 -20.84 5.60
N TYR A 16 19.15 -21.06 6.13
CA TYR A 16 17.95 -21.41 5.37
C TYR A 16 16.98 -20.23 5.19
N ILE A 17 17.37 -19.03 5.61
CA ILE A 17 16.58 -17.82 5.48
C ILE A 17 17.12 -16.97 4.34
N CYS A 18 16.23 -16.46 3.50
CA CYS A 18 16.58 -15.58 2.42
C CYS A 18 16.78 -14.15 2.93
N ASN A 19 17.97 -13.56 2.75
CA ASN A 19 18.26 -12.19 3.19
C ASN A 19 17.47 -11.09 2.45
N SER A 20 16.75 -11.43 1.37
CA SER A 20 15.90 -10.48 0.67
C SER A 20 14.48 -10.39 1.24
N CYS A 21 13.82 -11.53 1.53
CA CYS A 21 12.46 -11.53 2.08
C CYS A 21 12.38 -11.90 3.56
N LEU A 22 13.50 -12.33 4.16
CA LEU A 22 13.62 -12.79 5.56
C LEU A 22 12.73 -13.99 5.90
N LEU A 23 12.34 -14.76 4.88
CA LEU A 23 11.57 -16.00 5.00
C LEU A 23 12.43 -17.21 4.58
N ILE A 24 11.96 -18.42 4.86
CA ILE A 24 12.64 -19.65 4.44
C ILE A 24 12.69 -19.68 2.91
N PHE A 25 13.81 -20.09 2.33
CA PHE A 25 13.98 -20.09 0.88
C PHE A 25 12.85 -20.82 0.14
N ARG A 26 12.25 -20.12 -0.83
CA ARG A 26 11.39 -20.72 -1.86
C ARG A 26 12.11 -20.63 -3.20
N ASP A 27 12.22 -21.77 -3.85
CA ASP A 27 12.89 -21.89 -5.15
C ASP A 27 14.27 -21.20 -5.17
N PRO A 28 15.25 -21.66 -4.36
CA PRO A 28 16.51 -20.97 -4.18
C PRO A 28 17.30 -20.87 -5.49
N VAL A 29 17.78 -19.67 -5.77
CA VAL A 29 18.73 -19.36 -6.84
C VAL A 29 20.03 -18.85 -6.25
N GLN A 30 21.15 -19.26 -6.81
CA GLN A 30 22.49 -18.84 -6.41
C GLN A 30 23.01 -17.77 -7.37
N LEU A 31 23.56 -16.69 -6.80
CA LEU A 31 24.25 -15.64 -7.54
C LEU A 31 25.67 -16.11 -7.80
N ILE A 32 26.05 -16.32 -9.06
CA ILE A 32 27.34 -16.95 -9.40
C ILE A 32 28.54 -16.09 -8.99
N ASP A 33 28.41 -14.76 -9.02
CA ASP A 33 29.55 -13.87 -8.78
C ASP A 33 29.95 -13.79 -7.30
N CYS A 34 29.02 -14.02 -6.36
CA CYS A 34 29.29 -14.01 -4.91
C CYS A 34 28.96 -15.30 -4.16
N GLY A 35 28.25 -16.25 -4.78
CA GLY A 35 27.88 -17.54 -4.20
C GLY A 35 26.69 -17.51 -3.23
N HIS A 36 26.15 -16.34 -2.87
CA HIS A 36 24.99 -16.19 -1.99
C HIS A 36 23.67 -16.59 -2.69
N ARG A 37 22.64 -16.84 -1.88
CA ARG A 37 21.34 -17.37 -2.36
C ARG A 37 20.21 -16.38 -2.13
N MET A 38 19.20 -16.42 -2.98
CA MET A 38 17.92 -15.75 -2.77
C MET A 38 16.76 -16.58 -3.31
N CYS A 39 15.53 -16.23 -2.94
CA CYS A 39 14.36 -16.84 -3.59
C CYS A 39 14.32 -16.41 -5.06
N GLN A 40 13.90 -17.30 -5.96
CA GLN A 40 13.73 -16.96 -7.38
C GLN A 40 12.79 -15.75 -7.57
N SER A 41 11.75 -15.65 -6.74
CA SER A 41 10.83 -14.51 -6.74
C SER A 41 11.47 -13.21 -6.30
N CYS A 42 12.33 -13.23 -5.27
CA CYS A 42 13.06 -12.05 -4.81
C CYS A 42 14.02 -11.54 -5.91
N ALA A 43 14.71 -12.46 -6.59
CA ALA A 43 15.49 -12.10 -7.78
C ALA A 43 14.58 -11.53 -8.88
N ASN A 44 13.36 -12.04 -9.02
CA ASN A 44 12.44 -11.58 -10.04
C ASN A 44 11.85 -10.18 -9.79
N GLU A 45 11.67 -9.82 -8.52
CA GLU A 45 11.16 -8.52 -8.08
C GLU A 45 12.19 -7.39 -8.29
N GLN A 46 13.47 -7.71 -8.40
CA GLN A 46 14.48 -6.71 -8.77
C GLN A 46 14.33 -6.31 -10.25
N SER A 47 14.29 -5.00 -10.48
CA SER A 47 14.21 -4.38 -11.80
C SER A 47 15.55 -4.39 -12.51
N GLY A 48 15.52 -4.64 -13.83
CA GLY A 48 16.72 -4.61 -14.69
C GLY A 48 17.41 -5.96 -14.86
N ASN A 49 18.53 -5.94 -15.57
CA ASN A 49 19.30 -7.15 -15.90
C ASN A 49 20.34 -7.55 -14.84
N LEU A 50 20.59 -6.68 -13.87
CA LEU A 50 21.52 -6.94 -12.76
C LEU A 50 20.71 -7.20 -11.50
N ILE A 51 21.09 -8.26 -10.79
CA ILE A 51 20.55 -8.67 -9.50
C ILE A 51 21.58 -8.31 -8.45
N THR A 52 21.20 -7.46 -7.52
CA THR A 52 22.04 -7.05 -6.38
C THR A 52 21.85 -8.04 -5.25
N CYS A 53 22.96 -8.55 -4.71
CA CYS A 53 22.97 -9.45 -3.56
C CYS A 53 22.56 -8.71 -2.29
N ALA A 54 21.54 -9.20 -1.56
CA ALA A 54 21.10 -8.60 -0.30
C ALA A 54 22.07 -8.86 0.89
N GLU A 55 23.08 -9.72 0.70
CA GLU A 55 24.07 -10.06 1.73
C GLU A 55 25.37 -9.26 1.59
N CYS A 56 25.82 -8.98 0.37
CA CYS A 56 27.13 -8.40 0.10
C CYS A 56 27.15 -7.31 -0.98
N ASP A 57 25.98 -6.87 -1.46
CA ASP A 57 25.78 -5.83 -2.49
C ASP A 57 26.42 -6.11 -3.88
N GLU A 58 27.05 -7.27 -4.06
CA GLU A 58 27.62 -7.70 -5.34
C GLU A 58 26.53 -7.89 -6.40
N LYS A 59 26.84 -7.56 -7.66
CA LYS A 59 25.85 -7.57 -8.75
C LYS A 59 26.08 -8.75 -9.70
N THR A 60 25.04 -9.56 -9.88
CA THR A 60 25.06 -10.70 -10.82
C THR A 60 24.11 -10.46 -11.99
N ILE A 61 24.55 -10.85 -13.19
CA ILE A 61 23.69 -10.81 -14.38
C ILE A 61 22.57 -11.83 -14.24
N ARG A 62 21.33 -11.44 -14.51
CA ARG A 62 20.13 -12.26 -14.31
C ARG A 62 20.16 -13.60 -15.05
N GLU A 63 20.72 -13.62 -16.26
CA GLU A 63 20.88 -14.84 -17.08
C GLU A 63 21.88 -15.84 -16.47
N LYS A 64 22.74 -15.38 -15.56
CA LYS A 64 23.72 -16.21 -14.84
C LYS A 64 23.19 -16.72 -13.50
N LEU A 65 21.90 -16.59 -13.18
CA LEU A 65 21.37 -17.19 -11.96
C LEU A 65 21.32 -18.71 -12.07
N LEU A 66 21.88 -19.41 -11.07
CA LEU A 66 21.83 -20.86 -11.00
C LEU A 66 20.67 -21.32 -10.12
N ILE A 67 19.81 -22.20 -10.61
CA ILE A 67 18.79 -22.84 -9.76
C ILE A 67 19.48 -23.86 -8.85
N ASP A 68 19.53 -23.60 -7.54
CA ASP A 68 20.25 -24.45 -6.58
C ASP A 68 19.36 -25.61 -6.10
N ARG A 69 19.28 -26.65 -6.94
CA ARG A 69 18.51 -27.87 -6.63
C ARG A 69 19.10 -28.65 -5.45
N GLY A 70 20.41 -28.60 -5.25
CA GLY A 70 21.08 -29.28 -4.14
C GLY A 70 20.59 -28.70 -2.82
N PHE A 71 20.74 -27.39 -2.67
CA PHE A 71 20.27 -26.68 -1.48
C PHE A 71 18.76 -26.78 -1.27
N ARG A 72 17.96 -26.72 -2.35
CA ARG A 72 16.52 -26.95 -2.29
C ARG A 72 16.18 -28.32 -1.71
N ASN A 73 16.93 -29.37 -2.06
CA ASN A 73 16.69 -30.72 -1.55
C ASN A 73 17.11 -30.83 -0.09
N ASP A 74 18.22 -30.22 0.29
CA ASP A 74 18.73 -30.23 1.67
C ASP A 74 17.73 -29.63 2.66
N MET A 75 17.04 -28.55 2.26
CA MET A 75 16.05 -27.88 3.12
C MET A 75 14.70 -28.61 3.25
N GLN A 76 14.44 -29.69 2.48
CA GLN A 76 13.12 -30.36 2.46
C GLN A 76 12.72 -30.99 3.81
N THR A 77 13.71 -31.28 4.66
CA THR A 77 13.50 -31.91 5.97
C THR A 77 13.32 -30.91 7.11
N LEU A 78 13.39 -29.60 6.81
CA LEU A 78 13.23 -28.56 7.84
C LEU A 78 11.88 -28.69 8.55
N PRO A 79 11.85 -28.64 9.88
CA PRO A 79 10.62 -28.65 10.65
C PRO A 79 9.89 -27.30 10.52
N ILE A 80 8.63 -27.34 10.11
CA ILE A 80 7.80 -26.16 9.81
C ILE A 80 6.54 -26.18 10.68
N VAL A 81 6.15 -25.01 11.15
CA VAL A 81 4.85 -24.76 11.82
C VAL A 81 4.05 -23.81 10.94
N CYS A 82 2.86 -24.23 10.51
CA CYS A 82 2.03 -23.43 9.62
C CYS A 82 1.77 -22.04 10.21
N SER A 83 1.91 -20.99 9.39
CA SER A 83 1.62 -19.62 9.80
C SER A 83 0.14 -19.41 10.13
N LEU A 84 -0.76 -20.12 9.42
CA LEU A 84 -2.21 -19.90 9.45
C LEU A 84 -3.00 -20.88 10.34
N CYS A 85 -2.39 -21.97 10.82
CA CYS A 85 -3.08 -22.92 11.71
C CYS A 85 -2.10 -23.60 12.70
N SER A 86 -2.56 -24.65 13.39
CA SER A 86 -1.76 -25.40 14.37
C SER A 86 -1.02 -26.59 13.75
N TRP A 87 -1.03 -26.74 12.42
CA TRP A 87 -0.35 -27.84 11.75
C TRP A 87 1.18 -27.70 11.87
N THR A 88 1.83 -28.84 12.07
CA THR A 88 3.30 -28.97 12.14
C THR A 88 3.75 -30.11 11.23
N GLY A 89 4.86 -29.93 10.53
CA GLY A 89 5.40 -30.97 9.65
C GLY A 89 6.77 -30.60 9.11
N ILE A 90 7.10 -31.10 7.92
CA ILE A 90 8.35 -30.77 7.23
C ILE A 90 8.08 -29.94 5.97
N LEU A 91 9.09 -29.19 5.52
CA LEU A 91 8.98 -28.30 4.36
C LEU A 91 8.47 -29.00 3.09
N ASN A 92 8.88 -30.25 2.85
CA ASN A 92 8.48 -31.03 1.67
C ASN A 92 6.96 -31.15 1.46
N ILE A 93 6.20 -31.28 2.54
CA ILE A 93 4.74 -31.44 2.48
C ILE A 93 4.01 -30.12 2.77
N TYR A 94 4.75 -29.05 3.07
CA TYR A 94 4.17 -27.80 3.55
C TYR A 94 3.33 -27.12 2.46
N GLN A 95 3.82 -27.03 1.23
CA GLN A 95 3.07 -26.41 0.14
C GLN A 95 1.74 -27.14 -0.11
N ASN A 96 1.75 -28.47 -0.11
CA ASN A 96 0.52 -29.26 -0.26
C ASN A 96 -0.46 -29.03 0.90
N HIS A 97 0.04 -28.91 2.14
CA HIS A 97 -0.79 -28.54 3.28
C HIS A 97 -1.46 -27.16 3.06
N LEU A 98 -0.71 -26.15 2.61
CA LEU A 98 -1.25 -24.83 2.30
C LEU A 98 -2.35 -24.89 1.23
N ASP A 99 -2.10 -25.59 0.12
CA ASP A 99 -3.02 -25.67 -1.01
C ASP A 99 -4.34 -26.42 -0.66
N GLN A 100 -4.28 -27.37 0.27
CA GLN A 100 -5.45 -28.17 0.68
C GLN A 100 -6.25 -27.54 1.82
N ASN A 101 -5.59 -26.86 2.76
CA ASN A 101 -6.23 -26.39 4.00
C ASN A 101 -6.43 -24.87 4.04
N HIS A 102 -5.79 -24.12 3.13
CA HIS A 102 -5.75 -22.65 3.15
C HIS A 102 -5.99 -22.05 1.75
N GLN A 103 -7.06 -22.47 1.07
CA GLN A 103 -7.39 -21.99 -0.28
C GLN A 103 -7.85 -20.53 -0.34
N ASN A 104 -8.52 -20.03 0.71
CA ASN A 104 -9.00 -18.64 0.75
C ASN A 104 -8.55 -17.94 2.03
N PRO A 105 -7.24 -17.72 2.20
CA PRO A 105 -6.73 -17.17 3.44
C PRO A 105 -7.07 -15.67 3.54
N THR A 106 -7.15 -15.18 4.77
CA THR A 106 -7.48 -13.79 5.08
C THR A 106 -6.28 -13.16 5.77
N CYS A 107 -5.99 -11.89 5.46
CA CYS A 107 -4.96 -11.14 6.16
C CYS A 107 -5.45 -10.73 7.55
N ASP A 108 -4.74 -11.13 8.60
CA ASP A 108 -5.10 -10.80 9.99
C ASP A 108 -5.00 -9.30 10.27
N SER A 109 -4.09 -8.60 9.60
CA SER A 109 -3.86 -7.15 9.79
C SER A 109 -4.95 -6.28 9.16
N CYS A 110 -5.42 -6.63 7.95
CA CYS A 110 -6.31 -5.78 7.16
C CYS A 110 -7.68 -6.39 6.86
N GLY A 111 -7.87 -7.69 7.05
CA GLY A 111 -9.11 -8.42 6.79
C GLY A 111 -9.37 -8.76 5.31
N GLN A 112 -8.47 -8.43 4.39
CA GLN A 112 -8.62 -8.77 2.97
C GLN A 112 -8.48 -10.27 2.73
N LYS A 113 -9.32 -10.82 1.85
CA LYS A 113 -9.30 -12.22 1.43
C LYS A 113 -8.49 -12.40 0.15
N PHE A 114 -7.78 -13.51 0.07
CA PHE A 114 -6.94 -13.87 -1.08
C PHE A 114 -7.32 -15.26 -1.61
N ASN A 115 -6.95 -15.55 -2.86
CA ASN A 115 -7.23 -16.83 -3.52
C ASN A 115 -6.13 -17.88 -3.28
N SER A 116 -5.02 -17.49 -2.63
CA SER A 116 -3.92 -18.38 -2.29
C SER A 116 -3.09 -17.81 -1.14
N VAL A 117 -2.41 -18.69 -0.40
CA VAL A 117 -1.46 -18.28 0.66
C VAL A 117 -0.31 -17.47 0.09
N ASN A 118 0.12 -17.78 -1.13
CA ASN A 118 1.21 -17.05 -1.78
C ASN A 118 0.85 -15.59 -2.11
N ASP A 119 -0.41 -15.32 -2.46
CA ASP A 119 -0.88 -13.95 -2.68
C ASP A 119 -1.02 -13.20 -1.36
N LEU A 120 -1.47 -13.89 -0.31
CA LEU A 120 -1.50 -13.34 1.04
C LEU A 120 -0.09 -12.99 1.53
N ASP A 121 0.88 -13.90 1.41
CA ASP A 121 2.26 -13.66 1.86
C ASP A 121 2.89 -12.48 1.10
N ARG A 122 2.65 -12.37 -0.22
CA ARG A 122 3.10 -11.21 -1.01
C ARG A 122 2.45 -9.91 -0.53
N HIS A 123 1.14 -9.94 -0.27
CA HIS A 123 0.42 -8.80 0.29
C HIS A 123 1.00 -8.37 1.64
N ILE A 124 1.21 -9.30 2.57
CA ILE A 124 1.81 -9.01 3.88
C ILE A 124 3.21 -8.39 3.72
N GLN A 125 4.01 -8.95 2.80
CA GLN A 125 5.39 -8.53 2.59
C GLN A 125 5.53 -7.14 1.93
N TYR A 126 4.64 -6.77 1.00
CA TYR A 126 4.82 -5.57 0.17
C TYR A 126 3.67 -4.57 0.23
N ASP A 127 2.43 -5.03 0.34
CA ASP A 127 1.23 -4.22 0.06
C ASP A 127 0.43 -3.85 1.31
N CYS A 128 0.55 -4.59 2.42
CA CYS A 128 -0.31 -4.43 3.58
C CYS A 128 0.07 -3.22 4.42
N GLU A 129 -0.70 -2.14 4.29
CA GLU A 129 -0.55 -0.91 5.07
C GLU A 129 -0.71 -1.10 6.59
N LYS A 130 -1.54 -2.07 7.00
CA LYS A 130 -1.88 -2.35 8.41
C LYS A 130 -0.98 -3.39 9.07
N THR A 131 -0.02 -3.95 8.34
CA THR A 131 0.97 -4.86 8.94
C THR A 131 2.05 -4.05 9.66
N THR A 132 2.42 -4.49 10.85
CA THR A 132 3.58 -3.97 11.58
C THR A 132 4.86 -4.52 10.98
N VAL A 133 5.80 -3.63 10.64
CA VAL A 133 7.10 -3.96 10.04
C VAL A 133 8.23 -3.39 10.88
N ASP A 134 9.40 -4.04 10.80
CA ASP A 134 10.63 -3.47 11.34
C ASP A 134 10.99 -2.19 10.59
N CYS A 135 11.42 -1.15 11.32
CA CYS A 135 12.04 0.01 10.69
C CYS A 135 13.30 -0.42 9.92
N PRO A 136 13.50 -0.02 8.65
CA PRO A 136 14.72 -0.34 7.90
C PRO A 136 16.03 0.15 8.56
N LEU A 137 15.96 1.11 9.48
CA LEU A 137 17.09 1.55 10.30
C LEU A 137 17.39 0.62 11.48
N LYS A 138 16.73 -0.54 11.57
CA LYS A 138 16.95 -1.53 12.64
C LYS A 138 18.39 -2.00 12.75
N GLN A 139 19.04 -2.19 11.61
CA GLN A 139 20.45 -2.58 11.56
C GLN A 139 21.40 -1.51 12.11
N ILE A 140 20.95 -0.26 12.15
CA ILE A 140 21.75 0.90 12.56
C ILE A 140 21.38 1.37 13.99
N GLY A 141 20.30 0.81 14.58
CA GLY A 141 19.97 1.00 15.99
C GLY A 141 18.51 1.37 16.29
N CYS A 142 17.62 1.44 15.30
CA CYS A 142 16.19 1.62 15.58
C CYS A 142 15.58 0.29 16.08
N GLN A 143 14.80 0.30 17.16
CA GLN A 143 14.18 -0.93 17.70
C GLN A 143 12.65 -0.92 17.60
N GLU A 144 12.10 0.09 16.94
CA GLU A 144 10.66 0.31 16.82
C GLU A 144 10.05 -0.61 15.74
N MET A 145 8.89 -1.16 16.07
CA MET A 145 8.01 -1.86 15.14
C MET A 145 6.84 -0.95 14.82
N VAL A 146 6.66 -0.62 13.54
CA VAL A 146 5.71 0.43 13.13
C VAL A 146 4.74 -0.13 12.10
N LEU A 147 3.49 0.33 12.12
CA LEU A 147 2.56 0.07 11.03
C LEU A 147 3.14 0.60 9.72
N ARG A 148 3.08 -0.19 8.65
CA ARG A 148 3.62 0.21 7.34
C ARG A 148 3.09 1.57 6.88
N LEU A 149 1.81 1.86 7.13
CA LEU A 149 1.21 3.17 6.83
C LEU A 149 1.89 4.34 7.53
N HIS A 150 2.38 4.15 8.76
CA HIS A 150 3.05 5.20 9.55
C HIS A 150 4.57 5.18 9.40
N LEU A 151 5.13 4.32 8.54
CA LEU A 151 6.58 4.21 8.37
C LEU A 151 7.20 5.51 7.84
N ALA A 152 6.49 6.22 6.96
CA ALA A 152 6.95 7.51 6.44
C ALA A 152 7.04 8.59 7.52
N GLU A 153 6.08 8.61 8.45
CA GLU A 153 6.09 9.55 9.59
C GLU A 153 7.17 9.16 10.61
N HIS A 154 7.38 7.85 10.81
CA HIS A 154 8.43 7.33 11.69
C HIS A 154 9.84 7.77 11.26
N TYR A 155 10.15 7.75 9.95
CA TYR A 155 11.45 8.23 9.45
C TYR A 155 11.75 9.70 9.74
N ILE A 156 10.71 10.51 9.99
CA ILE A 156 10.83 11.94 10.29
C ILE A 156 10.94 12.16 11.82
N SER A 157 10.69 11.12 12.63
CA SER A 157 10.75 11.21 14.09
C SER A 157 12.16 11.56 14.59
N ASP A 158 12.23 12.25 15.74
CA ASP A 158 13.50 12.61 16.40
C ASP A 158 14.37 11.38 16.68
N GLN A 159 13.75 10.21 16.88
CA GLN A 159 14.44 8.95 17.10
C GLN A 159 15.24 8.51 15.87
N ASP A 160 14.60 8.41 14.70
CA ASP A 160 15.26 7.98 13.46
C ASP A 160 16.30 9.00 12.99
N GLN A 161 16.01 10.30 13.15
CA GLN A 161 16.97 11.36 12.87
C GLN A 161 18.23 11.24 13.74
N ARG A 162 18.09 10.94 15.04
CA ARG A 162 19.24 10.70 15.92
C ARG A 162 20.04 9.47 15.52
N VAL A 163 19.38 8.37 15.17
CA VAL A 163 20.05 7.14 14.70
C VAL A 163 20.88 7.44 13.46
N LEU A 164 20.30 8.15 12.48
CA LEU A 164 20.99 8.56 11.25
C LEU A 164 22.19 9.48 11.54
N VAL A 165 22.01 10.51 12.37
CA VAL A 165 23.08 11.44 12.72
C VAL A 165 24.23 10.72 13.45
N ASN A 166 23.91 9.80 14.35
CA ASN A 166 24.93 9.01 15.05
C ASN A 166 25.69 8.09 14.09
N PHE A 167 25.01 7.46 13.15
CA PHE A 167 25.64 6.65 12.10
C PHE A 167 26.59 7.48 11.22
N VAL A 168 26.16 8.67 10.78
CA VAL A 168 27.00 9.59 10.00
C VAL A 168 28.23 10.04 10.79
N ARG A 169 28.08 10.36 12.09
CA ARG A 169 29.22 10.72 12.96
C ARG A 169 30.22 9.56 13.13
N GLN A 170 29.74 8.33 13.24
CA GLN A 170 30.61 7.15 13.30
C GLN A 170 31.38 6.97 11.99
N MET A 171 30.73 7.13 10.84
CA MET A 171 31.37 7.10 9.53
C MET A 171 32.43 8.20 9.38
N ASP A 172 32.11 9.42 9.81
CA ASP A 172 33.03 10.56 9.76
C ASP A 172 34.26 10.35 10.67
N SER A 173 34.06 9.73 11.84
CA SER A 173 35.17 9.33 12.73
C SER A 173 36.08 8.29 12.07
N ILE A 174 35.54 7.30 11.36
CA ILE A 174 36.33 6.30 10.63
C ILE A 174 37.15 6.95 9.52
N LEU A 175 36.55 7.85 8.73
CA LEU A 175 37.24 8.60 7.68
C LEU A 175 38.32 9.53 8.24
N SER A 176 38.03 10.22 9.35
CA SER A 176 38.97 11.11 10.05
C SER A 176 40.16 10.35 10.65
N THR A 177 39.91 9.15 11.19
CA THR A 177 40.96 8.30 11.78
C THR A 177 41.90 7.74 10.71
N ASN A 178 41.37 7.41 9.52
CA ASN A 178 42.19 7.02 8.37
C ASN A 178 43.05 8.16 7.81
N MET A 179 42.60 9.43 7.91
CA MET A 179 43.41 10.59 7.52
C MET A 179 44.57 10.86 8.49
N ASN A 180 44.38 10.61 9.80
CA ASN A 180 45.44 10.79 10.80
C ASN A 180 46.47 9.65 10.83
N ASN A 181 46.07 8.43 10.44
CA ASN A 181 47.00 7.29 10.38
C ASN A 181 47.96 7.36 9.16
N ASN A 182 47.68 8.21 8.17
CA ASN A 182 48.57 8.42 7.02
C ASN A 182 49.84 9.24 7.32
N SER A 183 49.99 9.83 8.52
CA SER A 183 51.24 10.53 8.89
C SER A 183 52.27 9.66 9.63
N LEU A 184 51.98 8.37 9.87
CA LEU A 184 52.85 7.47 10.64
C LEU A 184 53.23 6.16 9.92
N ILE A 185 53.19 6.10 8.60
CA ILE A 185 53.77 4.97 7.85
C ILE A 185 55.22 5.28 7.49
N ASN A 186 56.12 4.92 8.42
CA ASN A 186 57.53 4.74 8.11
C ASN A 186 57.70 3.40 7.37
N SER A 187 58.23 3.47 6.15
CA SER A 187 58.98 2.45 5.41
C SER A 187 58.46 1.01 5.36
N ASN A 188 58.08 0.60 4.13
CA ASN A 188 58.10 -0.77 3.56
C ASN A 188 56.75 -1.42 3.23
N GLN A 189 55.95 -0.77 2.38
CA GLN A 189 55.18 -1.42 1.32
C GLN A 189 54.66 -0.33 0.37
N ARG A 190 55.24 -0.22 -0.84
CA ARG A 190 54.68 0.64 -1.87
C ARG A 190 53.39 -0.01 -2.38
N THR A 191 52.24 0.41 -1.88
CA THR A 191 51.00 0.28 -2.64
C THR A 191 51.10 1.30 -3.76
N HIS A 192 51.22 0.81 -5.00
CA HIS A 192 51.21 1.63 -6.19
C HIS A 192 49.81 2.25 -6.35
N PHE A 193 49.55 3.39 -5.72
CA PHE A 193 48.34 4.17 -5.97
C PHE A 193 48.49 4.82 -7.35
N ASP A 194 47.73 4.30 -8.32
CA ASP A 194 47.68 4.83 -9.67
C ASP A 194 46.98 6.20 -9.64
N VAL A 195 47.75 7.27 -9.88
CA VAL A 195 47.28 8.66 -9.93
C VAL A 195 46.14 8.81 -10.96
N ASN A 196 46.09 7.96 -11.98
CA ASN A 196 45.01 7.93 -12.97
C ASN A 196 43.67 7.47 -12.38
N GLU A 197 43.66 6.58 -11.39
CA GLU A 197 42.43 6.12 -10.74
C GLU A 197 41.87 7.20 -9.81
N LEU A 198 42.72 7.97 -9.13
CA LEU A 198 42.29 9.12 -8.34
C LEU A 198 41.71 10.23 -9.21
N GLU A 199 42.26 10.45 -10.40
CA GLU A 199 41.73 11.42 -11.37
C GLU A 199 40.37 10.96 -11.93
N LYS A 200 40.19 9.65 -12.17
CA LYS A 200 38.89 9.07 -12.54
C LYS A 200 37.86 9.26 -11.42
N ILE A 201 38.25 8.98 -10.18
CA ILE A 201 37.40 9.17 -8.99
C ILE A 201 37.02 10.64 -8.83
N SER A 202 37.97 11.57 -8.99
CA SER A 202 37.67 13.01 -8.94
C SER A 202 36.70 13.46 -10.04
N LYS A 203 36.82 12.89 -11.24
CA LYS A 203 35.89 13.16 -12.34
C LYS A 203 34.50 12.61 -12.03
N THR A 204 34.39 11.38 -11.53
CA THR A 204 33.08 10.81 -11.13
C THR A 204 32.47 11.56 -9.96
N THR A 205 33.24 12.00 -8.95
CA THR A 205 32.70 12.82 -7.85
C THR A 205 32.18 14.17 -8.33
N ASN A 206 32.85 14.81 -9.30
CA ASN A 206 32.38 16.06 -9.87
C ASN A 206 31.10 15.88 -10.70
N ILE A 207 31.00 14.80 -11.48
CA ILE A 207 29.78 14.45 -12.22
C ILE A 207 28.62 14.18 -11.24
N LEU A 208 28.89 13.44 -10.16
CA LEU A 208 27.90 13.19 -9.12
C LEU A 208 27.46 14.49 -8.44
N LEU A 209 28.39 15.41 -8.15
CA LEU A 209 28.06 16.71 -7.60
C LEU A 209 27.15 17.53 -8.53
N ASP A 210 27.43 17.54 -9.83
CA ASP A 210 26.56 18.24 -10.78
C ASP A 210 25.19 17.56 -10.91
N ASN A 211 25.14 16.23 -10.94
CA ASN A 211 23.88 15.49 -10.93
C ASN A 211 23.06 15.76 -9.66
N THR A 212 23.70 15.91 -8.49
CA THR A 212 22.99 16.26 -7.25
C THR A 212 22.40 17.66 -7.30
N LYS A 213 23.07 18.61 -7.96
CA LYS A 213 22.52 19.96 -8.17
C LYS A 213 21.34 19.94 -9.14
N THR A 214 21.46 19.21 -10.25
CA THR A 214 20.34 19.11 -11.21
C THR A 214 19.12 18.45 -10.59
N LEU A 215 19.32 17.42 -9.75
CA LEU A 215 18.23 16.80 -9.00
C LEU A 215 17.60 17.76 -7.98
N ALA A 216 18.39 18.61 -7.34
CA ALA A 216 17.86 19.64 -6.44
C ALA A 216 16.97 20.65 -7.20
N ASP A 217 17.41 21.08 -8.39
CA ASP A 217 16.63 21.98 -9.26
C ASP A 217 15.34 21.31 -9.76
N GLU A 218 15.38 20.01 -10.10
CA GLU A 218 14.18 19.24 -10.48
C GLU A 218 13.21 19.09 -9.31
N LEU A 219 13.70 18.82 -8.09
CA LEU A 219 12.87 18.78 -6.89
C LEU A 219 12.18 20.12 -6.61
N GLU A 220 12.88 21.23 -6.83
CA GLU A 220 12.28 22.57 -6.70
C GLU A 220 11.19 22.78 -7.76
N ARG A 221 11.43 22.44 -9.02
CA ARG A 221 10.40 22.51 -10.08
C ARG A 221 9.18 21.66 -9.75
N LEU A 222 9.39 20.42 -9.33
CA LEU A 222 8.30 19.51 -8.95
C LEU A 222 7.52 20.04 -7.74
N SER A 223 8.20 20.70 -6.79
CA SER A 223 7.54 21.37 -5.66
C SER A 223 6.61 22.50 -6.13
N ILE A 224 7.07 23.32 -7.07
CA ILE A 224 6.27 24.40 -7.67
C ILE A 224 5.06 23.81 -8.43
N GLU A 225 5.27 22.77 -9.23
CA GLU A 225 4.20 22.12 -9.99
C GLU A 225 3.16 21.46 -9.08
N ARG A 226 3.60 20.77 -8.02
CA ARG A 226 2.73 20.21 -6.98
C ARG A 226 1.88 21.28 -6.31
N ASN A 227 2.44 22.44 -5.99
CA ASN A 227 1.68 23.55 -5.41
C ASN A 227 0.66 24.12 -6.41
N ARG A 228 1.02 24.21 -7.69
CA ARG A 228 0.10 24.64 -8.74
C ARG A 228 -1.09 23.68 -8.88
N ILE A 229 -0.83 22.38 -8.96
CA ILE A 229 -1.86 21.34 -9.04
C ILE A 229 -2.75 21.37 -7.79
N HIS A 230 -2.15 21.48 -6.60
CA HIS A 230 -2.88 21.60 -5.34
C HIS A 230 -3.87 22.79 -5.36
N ASN A 231 -3.42 23.96 -5.81
CA ASN A 231 -4.27 25.14 -5.89
C ASN A 231 -5.43 24.96 -6.88
N THR A 232 -5.18 24.33 -8.04
CA THR A 232 -6.26 24.02 -9.00
C THR A 232 -7.26 22.99 -8.47
N LEU A 233 -6.78 22.02 -7.68
CA LEU A 233 -7.65 21.03 -7.06
C LEU A 233 -8.52 21.66 -5.97
N GLN A 234 -7.97 22.60 -5.20
CA GLN A 234 -8.74 23.39 -4.22
C GLN A 234 -9.83 24.22 -4.88
N SER A 235 -9.54 24.90 -6.01
CA SER A 235 -10.58 25.65 -6.73
C SER A 235 -11.67 24.73 -7.27
N PHE A 236 -11.31 23.57 -7.80
CA PHE A 236 -12.28 22.59 -8.29
C PHE A 236 -13.16 22.01 -7.17
N ILE A 237 -12.59 21.74 -5.98
CA ILE A 237 -13.36 21.33 -4.80
C ILE A 237 -14.36 22.42 -4.40
N GLN A 238 -13.94 23.68 -4.42
CA GLN A 238 -14.83 24.80 -4.12
C GLN A 238 -15.97 24.89 -5.13
N GLU A 239 -15.69 24.79 -6.43
CA GLU A 239 -16.72 24.76 -7.49
C GLU A 239 -17.69 23.58 -7.31
N SER A 240 -17.18 22.38 -7.03
CA SER A 240 -18.00 21.20 -6.76
C SER A 240 -18.92 21.40 -5.56
N SER A 241 -18.44 22.06 -4.49
CA SER A 241 -19.25 22.37 -3.31
C SER A 241 -20.40 23.34 -3.61
N ILE A 242 -20.16 24.32 -4.49
CA ILE A 242 -21.18 25.29 -4.93
C ILE A 242 -22.23 24.57 -5.79
N LEU A 243 -21.78 23.74 -6.75
CA LEU A 243 -22.68 22.95 -7.59
C LEU A 243 -23.56 22.03 -6.76
N LYS A 244 -23.00 21.38 -5.72
CA LYS A 244 -23.78 20.52 -4.82
C LYS A 244 -24.89 21.28 -4.11
N LYS A 245 -24.61 22.48 -3.56
CA LYS A 245 -25.62 23.33 -2.93
C LYS A 245 -26.71 23.76 -3.92
N SER A 246 -26.32 24.13 -5.13
CA SER A 246 -27.27 24.49 -6.20
C SER A 246 -28.22 23.32 -6.53
N ILE A 247 -27.70 22.10 -6.61
CA ILE A 247 -28.51 20.90 -6.82
C ILE A 247 -29.47 20.66 -5.64
N GLU A 248 -29.03 20.85 -4.40
CA GLU A 248 -29.88 20.73 -3.21
C GLU A 248 -31.05 21.74 -3.23
N GLU A 249 -30.79 23.00 -3.62
CA GLU A 249 -31.81 24.04 -3.78
C GLU A 249 -32.81 23.71 -4.91
N GLN A 250 -32.31 23.23 -6.05
CA GLN A 250 -33.15 22.79 -7.16
C GLN A 250 -34.05 21.61 -6.76
N ASN A 251 -33.51 20.64 -6.03
CA ASN A 251 -34.29 19.50 -5.53
C ASN A 251 -35.40 19.95 -4.57
N SER A 252 -35.11 20.87 -3.64
CA SER A 252 -36.14 21.43 -2.75
C SER A 252 -37.23 22.16 -3.52
N SER A 253 -36.90 22.82 -4.62
CA SER A 253 -37.88 23.49 -5.50
C SER A 253 -38.76 22.46 -6.23
N ILE A 254 -38.15 21.38 -6.74
CA ILE A 254 -38.88 20.27 -7.38
C ILE A 254 -39.85 19.62 -6.40
N ASP A 255 -39.44 19.40 -5.15
CA ASP A 255 -40.31 18.81 -4.13
C ASP A 255 -41.53 19.70 -3.85
N GLY A 256 -41.35 21.02 -3.82
CA GLY A 256 -42.46 21.97 -3.72
C GLY A 256 -43.41 21.91 -4.93
N ILE A 257 -42.88 21.78 -6.14
CA ILE A 257 -43.71 21.63 -7.36
C ILE A 257 -44.50 20.33 -7.32
N LYS A 258 -43.87 19.21 -6.95
CA LYS A 258 -44.55 17.90 -6.81
C LYS A 258 -45.67 17.96 -5.78
N PHE A 259 -45.47 18.68 -4.68
CA PHE A 259 -46.52 18.87 -3.68
C PHE A 259 -47.71 19.67 -4.25
N ASN A 260 -47.43 20.74 -5.00
CA ASN A 260 -48.48 21.52 -5.66
C ASN A 260 -49.22 20.72 -6.74
N GLU A 261 -48.52 19.86 -7.48
CA GLU A 261 -49.11 18.92 -8.44
C GLU A 261 -50.10 17.98 -7.74
N GLN A 262 -49.71 17.38 -6.60
CA GLN A 262 -50.59 16.51 -5.81
C GLN A 262 -51.86 17.21 -5.31
N ILE A 263 -51.75 18.46 -4.86
CA ILE A 263 -52.91 19.27 -4.46
C ILE A 263 -53.82 19.51 -5.68
N SER A 264 -53.22 19.88 -6.81
CA SER A 264 -53.96 20.16 -8.05
C SER A 264 -54.71 18.92 -8.54
N GLU A 265 -54.11 17.73 -8.44
CA GLU A 265 -54.76 16.45 -8.75
C GLU A 265 -55.94 16.17 -7.81
N GLN A 266 -55.81 16.43 -6.49
CA GLN A 266 -56.92 16.27 -5.56
C GLN A 266 -58.07 17.23 -5.85
N ASP A 267 -57.76 18.49 -6.17
CA ASP A 267 -58.77 19.49 -6.51
C ASP A 267 -59.52 19.12 -7.78
N LEU A 268 -58.82 18.60 -8.80
CA LEU A 268 -59.44 18.08 -10.03
C LEU A 268 -60.40 16.93 -9.74
N LEU A 269 -60.00 15.95 -8.93
CA LEU A 269 -60.87 14.83 -8.53
C LEU A 269 -62.12 15.32 -7.78
N SER A 270 -61.96 16.32 -6.90
CA SER A 270 -63.07 16.96 -6.18
C SER A 270 -64.04 17.66 -7.13
N VAL A 271 -63.52 18.36 -8.15
CA VAL A 271 -64.33 19.03 -9.18
C VAL A 271 -65.06 17.99 -10.05
N GLU A 272 -64.39 16.92 -10.47
CA GLU A 272 -65.01 15.83 -11.23
C GLU A 272 -66.16 15.17 -10.46
N GLN A 273 -65.97 14.91 -9.16
CA GLN A 273 -67.03 14.40 -8.29
C GLN A 273 -68.23 15.35 -8.20
N LYS A 274 -67.98 16.66 -8.04
CA LYS A 274 -69.06 17.67 -8.04
C LYS A 274 -69.81 17.70 -9.37
N LEU A 275 -69.09 17.63 -10.50
CA LEU A 275 -69.68 17.61 -11.83
C LEU A 275 -70.56 16.37 -12.04
N ASN A 276 -70.08 15.20 -11.60
CA ASN A 276 -70.85 13.96 -11.63
C ASN A 276 -72.11 14.03 -10.76
N ASN A 277 -72.02 14.63 -9.58
CA ASN A 277 -73.19 14.84 -8.71
C ASN A 277 -74.20 15.83 -9.31
N MET A 278 -73.75 16.92 -9.94
CA MET A 278 -74.66 17.86 -10.63
C MET A 278 -75.35 17.22 -11.85
N ASN A 279 -74.68 16.32 -12.57
CA ASN A 279 -75.28 15.55 -13.65
C ASN A 279 -76.30 14.49 -13.16
N LEU A 280 -76.32 14.17 -11.86
CA LEU A 280 -77.29 13.25 -11.24
C LEU A 280 -78.55 13.97 -10.73
N ASP A 281 -78.56 15.29 -10.65
CA ASP A 281 -79.76 16.09 -10.36
C ASP A 281 -80.41 16.51 -11.69
N PRO A 282 -81.52 15.90 -12.14
CA PRO A 282 -82.22 16.37 -13.32
C PRO A 282 -82.85 17.73 -12.98
N TYR A 283 -82.27 18.78 -13.53
CA TYR A 283 -82.85 20.12 -13.52
C TYR A 283 -84.13 20.12 -14.36
N ASP A 284 -85.28 19.83 -13.73
CA ASP A 284 -86.63 19.92 -14.34
C ASP A 284 -87.43 21.13 -13.81
N GLY A 285 -86.76 22.26 -13.56
CA GLY A 285 -87.41 23.57 -13.43
C GLY A 285 -88.46 23.75 -12.33
N THR A 286 -88.60 22.81 -11.38
CA THR A 286 -89.64 22.87 -10.34
C THR A 286 -89.01 22.90 -8.95
N TYR A 287 -89.15 24.02 -8.24
CA TYR A 287 -88.68 24.16 -6.86
C TYR A 287 -89.49 23.26 -5.92
N LEU A 288 -88.89 22.16 -5.46
CA LEU A 288 -89.43 21.30 -4.40
C LEU A 288 -88.90 21.77 -3.04
N TRP A 289 -89.79 22.40 -2.28
CA TRP A 289 -89.55 22.81 -0.90
C TRP A 289 -89.88 21.60 -0.01
N LYS A 290 -88.89 21.05 0.68
CA LYS A 290 -89.11 19.90 1.57
C LYS A 290 -89.79 20.36 2.86
N ILE A 291 -91.10 20.21 2.97
CA ILE A 291 -91.80 20.38 4.24
C ILE A 291 -91.45 19.17 5.12
N THR A 292 -90.65 19.42 6.16
CA THR A 292 -90.44 18.44 7.24
C THR A 292 -91.63 18.50 8.20
N ASN A 293 -92.13 17.34 8.65
CA ASN A 293 -93.26 17.12 9.59
C ASN A 293 -94.68 16.99 9.01
N VAL A 294 -94.87 16.41 7.81
CA VAL A 294 -96.22 16.10 7.29
C VAL A 294 -96.83 14.83 7.93
N GLN A 295 -96.03 13.96 8.56
CA GLN A 295 -96.52 12.71 9.18
C GLN A 295 -97.07 12.87 10.60
N GLU A 296 -97.04 14.05 11.21
CA GLU A 296 -97.62 14.29 12.56
C GLU A 296 -99.05 14.84 12.54
N LYS A 297 -99.72 14.95 11.36
CA LYS A 297 -101.05 15.59 11.29
C LYS A 297 -102.11 14.91 10.44
N ILE A 298 -101.89 13.69 9.96
CA ILE A 298 -102.94 12.90 9.30
C ILE A 298 -102.83 11.43 9.72
N GLY A 299 -103.58 11.05 10.75
CA GLY A 299 -103.99 9.67 11.04
C GLY A 299 -103.10 8.88 11.99
#